data_AF-A0A7C7RXR9-F1
#
_entry.id   AF-A0A7C7RXR9-F1
#
_cell.length_a   1.000
_cell.length_b   1.000
_cell.length_c   1.000
_cell.angle_alpha   90.00
_cell.angle_beta   90.00
_cell.angle_gamma   90.00
#
_symmetry.space_group_name_H-M   'P 1'
#
loop_
_entity.id
_entity.type
_entity.pdbx_description
1 polymer ?
#
loop_
_entity_poly.entity_id
_entity_poly.type
_entity_poly.pdbx_seq_one_letter_code
_entity_poly.pdbx_strand_id
1 'polypeptide(L)' 'MRKYLALFLIASLVAGPALAETLSVVSRVFSPPEEQRFIRDQIIPLFEAENPGVTVDFEILTDSEMLDKL' A
#
# COMPACT_ATOMS: atom_id res chain seq x y z
N MET A 1 -31.08 -13.52 22.15
CA MET A 1 -30.11 -14.17 21.24
C MET A 1 -29.93 -13.43 19.91
N ARG A 2 -31.02 -13.07 19.20
CA ARG A 2 -30.96 -12.36 17.90
C ARG A 2 -30.18 -11.03 17.90
N LYS A 3 -30.21 -10.28 19.02
CA LYS A 3 -29.47 -9.01 19.20
C LYS A 3 -27.94 -9.18 19.27
N TYR A 4 -27.47 -10.29 19.84
CA TYR A 4 -26.03 -10.58 19.94
C TYR A 4 -25.45 -11.09 18.62
N LEU A 5 -26.26 -11.83 17.84
CA LEU A 5 -25.89 -12.28 16.51
C LEU A 5 -25.67 -11.09 15.55
N ALA A 6 -26.55 -10.09 15.61
CA ALA A 6 -26.42 -8.87 14.81
C ALA A 6 -25.15 -8.07 15.18
N LEU A 7 -24.84 -8.00 16.48
CA LEU A 7 -23.63 -7.32 16.96
C LEU A 7 -22.35 -8.04 16.49
N PHE A 8 -22.35 -9.37 16.51
CA PHE A 8 -21.22 -10.18 16.06
C PHE A 8 -21.00 -10.08 14.55
N LEU A 9 -22.08 -10.02 13.75
CA LEU A 9 -22.01 -9.86 12.29
C LEU A 9 -21.49 -8.47 11.89
N ILE A 10 -21.88 -7.42 12.60
CA ILE A 10 -21.35 -6.06 12.37
C ILE A 10 -19.87 -6.01 12.77
N ALA A 11 -19.51 -6.61 13.91
CA ALA A 11 -18.11 -6.67 14.36
C ALA A 11 -17.22 -7.47 13.40
N SER A 12 -17.70 -8.59 12.85
CA SER A 12 -16.93 -9.38 11.86
C SER A 12 -16.83 -8.69 10.50
N LEU A 13 -17.83 -7.89 10.12
CA LEU A 13 -17.81 -7.11 8.87
C LEU A 13 -16.83 -5.93 8.96
N VAL A 14 -16.69 -5.33 10.15
CA VAL A 14 -15.72 -4.24 10.41
C VAL A 14 -14.30 -4.77 10.60
N ALA A 15 -14.13 -5.98 11.11
CA ALA A 15 -12.81 -6.62 11.27
C ALA A 15 -12.23 -7.22 9.97
N GLY A 16 -12.97 -7.14 8.86
CA GLY A 16 -12.67 -7.81 7.59
C GLY A 16 -11.52 -7.25 6.75
N PRO A 17 -11.16 -5.94 6.78
CA PRO A 17 -10.06 -5.45 5.94
C PRO A 17 -9.00 -4.76 6.80
N ALA A 18 -8.14 -5.53 7.49
CA ALA A 18 -7.03 -4.92 8.23
C ALA A 18 -5.78 -5.80 8.31
N LEU A 19 -5.58 -6.70 7.34
CA LEU A 19 -4.22 -7.09 7.02
C LEU A 19 -3.70 -6.03 6.07
N ALA A 20 -3.18 -4.96 6.65
CA ALA A 20 -2.47 -3.93 5.90
C ALA A 20 -1.22 -4.59 5.30
N GLU A 21 -1.28 -4.95 4.01
CA GLU A 21 -0.14 -5.50 3.29
C GLU A 21 0.65 -4.32 2.72
N THR A 22 1.91 -4.20 3.10
CA THR A 22 2.80 -3.17 2.55
C THR A 22 3.53 -3.73 1.34
N LEU A 23 3.29 -3.13 0.18
CA LEU A 23 4.01 -3.40 -1.05
C LEU A 23 5.20 -2.45 -1.15
N SER A 24 6.42 -2.97 -0.98
CA SER A 24 7.64 -2.19 -1.18
C SER A 24 8.03 -2.20 -2.66
N VAL A 25 8.16 -1.01 -3.26
CA VAL A 25 8.53 -0.82 -4.66
C VAL A 25 9.79 0.05 -4.71
N VAL A 26 10.87 -0.54 -5.24
CA VAL A 26 12.15 0.17 -5.42
C VAL A 26 12.40 0.36 -6.91
N SER A 27 12.56 1.63 -7.33
CA SER A 27 13.01 1.93 -8.69
C SER A 27 14.53 2.07 -8.76
N ARG A 28 15.15 1.29 -9.67
CA ARG A 28 16.60 1.32 -10.00
C ARG A 28 16.97 2.44 -10.95
N VAL A 29 16.02 2.86 -11.77
CA VAL A 29 16.28 3.83 -12.83
C VAL A 29 15.99 5.20 -12.25
N PHE A 30 16.92 6.14 -12.42
CA PHE A 30 16.76 7.54 -12.07
C PHE A 30 15.59 8.13 -12.89
N SER A 31 14.36 7.88 -12.45
CA SER A 31 13.17 8.52 -12.98
C SER A 31 13.35 10.03 -12.77
N PRO A 32 13.14 10.88 -13.79
CA PRO A 32 13.20 12.32 -13.61
C PRO A 32 12.27 12.74 -12.46
N PRO A 33 12.59 13.81 -11.69
CA PRO A 33 11.78 14.22 -10.54
C PRO A 33 10.28 14.38 -10.83
N GLU A 34 9.93 14.75 -12.06
CA GLU A 34 8.54 14.85 -12.51
C GLU A 34 7.84 13.48 -12.62
N GLU A 35 8.53 12.46 -13.13
CA GLU A 35 8.00 11.10 -13.20
C GLU A 35 7.82 10.51 -11.81
N GLN A 36 8.75 10.78 -10.88
CA GLN A 36 8.63 10.35 -9.49
C GLN A 36 7.39 10.95 -8.82
N ARG A 37 7.14 12.25 -9.04
CA ARG A 37 5.94 12.94 -8.54
C ARG A 37 4.68 12.37 -9.18
N PHE A 38 4.70 12.12 -10.48
CA PHE A 38 3.57 11.51 -11.17
C PHE A 38 3.21 10.13 -10.57
N ILE A 39 4.21 9.29 -10.30
CA ILE A 39 4.00 7.99 -9.67
C ILE A 39 3.42 8.15 -8.25
N ARG A 40 4.01 9.01 -7.42
CA ARG A 40 3.58 9.23 -6.03
C ARG A 40 2.20 9.86 -5.92
N ASP A 41 1.89 10.83 -6.76
CA ASP A 41 0.71 11.68 -6.59
C ASP A 41 -0.49 11.16 -7.39
N GLN A 42 -0.26 10.39 -8.47
CA GLN A 42 -1.33 9.92 -9.35
C GLN A 42 -1.44 8.40 -9.41
N ILE A 43 -0.33 7.67 -9.52
CA ILE A 43 -0.38 6.21 -9.73
C ILE A 43 -0.63 5.46 -8.42
N ILE A 44 0.16 5.74 -7.38
CA ILE A 44 0.03 5.05 -6.08
C ILE A 44 -1.36 5.22 -5.46
N PRO A 45 -1.95 6.44 -5.39
CA PRO A 45 -3.26 6.60 -4.78
C PRO A 45 -4.38 5.87 -5.54
N LEU A 46 -4.29 5.79 -6.87
CA LEU A 46 -5.23 5.01 -7.67
C LEU A 46 -5.09 3.52 -7.38
N PHE A 47 -3.86 3.01 -7.30
CA PHE A 47 -3.60 1.61 -6.97
C PHE A 47 -4.12 1.24 -5.58
N GLU A 48 -3.84 2.05 -4.55
CA GLU A 48 -4.32 1.79 -3.18
C GLU A 48 -5.86 1.86 -3.08
N ALA A 49 -6.50 2.76 -3.84
CA ALA A 49 -7.95 2.84 -3.90
C ALA A 49 -8.59 1.59 -4.52
N GLU A 50 -7.93 0.98 -5.51
CA GLU A 50 -8.35 -0.28 -6.15
C GLU A 50 -8.03 -1.52 -5.30
N ASN A 51 -7.09 -1.41 -4.35
CA ASN A 51 -6.62 -2.51 -3.50
C ASN A 51 -6.79 -2.17 -2.00
N PRO A 52 -8.01 -2.21 -1.46
CA PRO A 52 -8.26 -1.88 -0.05
C PRO A 52 -7.43 -2.76 0.89
N GLY A 53 -6.65 -2.12 1.76
CA GLY A 53 -5.75 -2.79 2.69
C GLY A 53 -4.32 -2.97 2.17
N VAL A 54 -4.00 -2.50 0.96
CA VAL A 54 -2.61 -2.43 0.49
C VAL A 54 -2.09 -1.01 0.61
N THR A 55 -0.86 -0.87 1.11
CA THR A 55 -0.12 0.40 1.16
C THR A 55 1.15 0.27 0.35
N VAL A 56 1.51 1.27 -0.45
CA VAL A 56 2.72 1.21 -1.29
C VAL A 56 3.82 2.07 -0.66
N ASP A 57 4.93 1.41 -0.33
CA ASP A 57 6.17 2.10 0.07
C ASP A 57 7.07 2.24 -1.16
N PHE A 58 7.06 3.43 -1.77
CA PHE A 58 7.84 3.71 -2.97
C PHE A 58 9.12 4.45 -2.62
N GLU A 59 10.25 3.81 -2.94
CA GLU A 59 11.58 4.35 -2.74
C GLU A 59 12.38 4.37 -4.05
N ILE A 60 13.30 5.32 -4.12
CA ILE A 60 14.27 5.42 -5.20
C ILE A 60 15.62 5.32 -4.55
N LEU A 61 16.30 4.24 -4.83
CA LEU A 61 17.58 3.90 -4.24
C LEU A 61 18.63 3.93 -5.35
N THR A 62 19.81 4.40 -5.01
CA THR A 62 20.98 4.18 -5.85
C THR A 62 21.37 2.71 -5.86
N ASP A 63 22.13 2.27 -6.86
CA ASP A 63 22.59 0.88 -6.97
C ASP A 63 23.32 0.42 -5.69
N SER A 64 24.08 1.31 -5.06
CA SER A 64 24.77 1.04 -3.78
C SER A 64 23.78 0.82 -2.63
N GLU A 65 22.79 1.70 -2.48
CA GLU A 65 21.79 1.59 -1.41
C GLU A 65 20.86 0.39 -1.58
N MET A 66 20.64 -0.06 -2.82
CA MET A 66 19.92 -1.30 -3.10
C MET A 66 20.68 -2.54 -2.64
N LEU A 67 22.00 -2.59 -2.88
CA LEU A 67 22.83 -3.73 -2.49
C LEU A 67 22.92 -3.90 -0.97
N ASP A 68 22.82 -2.79 -0.22
CA ASP A 68 22.82 -2.83 1.25
C ASP A 68 21.47 -3.25 1.85
N LYS A 69 20.37 -3.16 1.09
CA LYS A 69 19.00 -3.52 1.53
C LYS A 69 18.58 -4.95 1.20
N LEU A 70 19.29 -5.65 0.33
CA LEU A 70 19.04 -7.06 -0.07
C LEU A 70 19.84 -8.04 0.79
#